data_AF-A0A415M2Z1-F1
#
_entry.id   AF-A0A415M2Z1-F1
#
_cell.length_a   1.000
_cell.length_b   1.000
_cell.length_c   1.000
_cell.angle_alpha   90.00
_cell.angle_beta   90.00
_cell.angle_gamma   90.00
#
_symmetry.space_group_name_H-M   'P 1'
#
loop_
_entity.id
_entity.type
_entity.pdbx_description
1 polymer ?
#
loop_
_entity_poly.entity_id
_entity_poly.type
_entity_poly.pdbx_seq_one_letter_code
_entity_poly.pdbx_strand_id
1 'polypeptide(L)'
;MNQQNIFNKMLVDFMLLHGYLLDNPGLMTGKAGIMLSLYEVSQIDKREIIKETAFELLKEVLAWNIKEYSFKKGKAGIACALLYTIENNFINCDFNELYGIELQEIICYIKSIKIKETNIEECIGYLVFLFNIKNEISIDDFEEILNVLTSILVDYYQFVPVNPIELRFFYSSAAKIFTIYNSSFDRDKYYLDNVTCSIINIHEQLEQKAYICMNLKFAFHFFHYSKKCQKKRLILNSQSLINNILQNTINNTMSIEEAIDSYYIINELFKEEKNPFQFEHIYKWIDSLFTCENLINKQSLLNQGKLSSLVSLEYGIPKFMLMRCMLNKEMILKNRKMKLFI
;
A
#
# COMPACT_ATOMS: atom_id res chain seq x y z
N MET A 1 -20.60 20.79 5.07
CA MET A 1 -19.34 21.58 5.02
C MET A 1 -18.91 21.66 3.58
N ASN A 2 -18.94 22.86 2.97
CA ASN A 2 -18.35 23.10 1.64
C ASN A 2 -16.83 23.12 1.77
N GLN A 3 -16.21 21.94 1.83
CA GLN A 3 -14.79 21.81 1.53
C GLN A 3 -14.69 21.54 0.03
N GLN A 4 -14.59 22.61 -0.77
CA GLN A 4 -13.80 22.51 -1.98
C GLN A 4 -12.38 22.18 -1.52
N ASN A 5 -12.15 20.87 -1.44
CA ASN A 5 -10.89 20.22 -1.17
C ASN A 5 -9.90 20.82 -2.18
N ILE A 6 -9.08 21.80 -1.77
CA ILE A 6 -8.11 22.43 -2.67
C ILE A 6 -7.14 21.32 -3.05
N PHE A 7 -7.40 20.72 -4.21
CA PHE A 7 -6.51 19.79 -4.85
C PHE A 7 -5.25 20.59 -5.17
N ASN A 8 -4.15 20.24 -4.50
CA ASN A 8 -3.00 21.14 -4.44
C ASN A 8 -2.23 21.05 -5.76
N LYS A 9 -2.50 22.01 -6.66
CA LYS A 9 -1.91 22.09 -8.01
C LYS A 9 -0.38 21.93 -7.97
N MET A 10 0.28 22.47 -6.95
CA MET A 10 1.73 22.37 -6.77
C MET A 10 2.21 20.93 -6.53
N LEU A 11 1.45 20.08 -5.83
CA LEU A 11 1.82 18.66 -5.65
C LEU A 11 1.69 17.87 -6.95
N VAL A 12 0.74 18.26 -7.80
CA VAL A 12 0.60 17.70 -9.14
C VAL A 12 1.78 18.14 -10.00
N ASP A 13 2.10 19.43 -9.99
CA ASP A 13 3.22 20.00 -10.75
C ASP A 13 4.55 19.36 -10.30
N PHE A 14 4.71 19.07 -9.00
CA PHE A 14 5.83 18.27 -8.48
C PHE A 14 5.91 16.90 -9.15
N MET A 15 4.80 16.14 -9.21
CA MET A 15 4.80 14.83 -9.87
C MET A 15 5.08 14.92 -11.38
N LEU A 16 4.56 15.94 -12.06
CA LEU A 16 4.80 16.17 -13.49
C LEU A 16 6.29 16.44 -13.78
N LEU A 17 6.93 17.26 -12.95
CA LEU A 17 8.36 17.59 -13.09
C LEU A 17 9.26 16.40 -12.75
N HIS A 18 8.96 15.70 -11.67
CA HIS A 18 9.84 14.65 -11.15
C HIS A 18 9.60 13.27 -11.76
N GLY A 19 8.47 13.05 -12.44
CA GLY A 19 8.17 11.79 -13.15
C GLY A 19 9.23 11.41 -14.18
N TYR A 20 9.67 12.38 -15.00
CA TYR A 20 10.69 12.14 -16.02
C TYR A 20 12.09 11.93 -15.45
N LEU A 21 12.37 12.48 -14.26
CA LEU A 21 13.69 12.45 -13.64
C LEU A 21 14.02 11.11 -12.97
N LEU A 22 13.03 10.24 -12.74
CA LEU A 22 13.29 8.93 -12.20
C LEU A 22 14.02 8.05 -13.22
N ASP A 23 15.00 7.29 -12.74
CA ASP A 23 15.84 6.38 -13.51
C ASP A 23 15.44 4.90 -13.32
N ASN A 24 14.24 4.65 -12.79
CA ASN A 24 13.74 3.30 -12.54
C ASN A 24 12.26 3.15 -12.94
N PRO A 25 11.88 2.04 -13.59
CA PRO A 25 10.54 1.84 -14.13
C PRO A 25 9.52 1.32 -13.09
N GLY A 26 9.99 0.94 -11.90
CA GLY A 26 9.22 0.19 -10.91
C GLY A 26 7.95 0.88 -10.38
N LEU A 27 7.10 0.09 -9.74
CA LEU A 27 5.84 0.55 -9.16
C LEU A 27 6.05 1.42 -7.91
N MET A 28 6.80 0.93 -6.93
CA MET A 28 6.84 1.58 -5.62
C MET A 28 7.79 2.78 -5.57
N THR A 29 8.90 2.71 -6.29
CA THR A 29 9.95 3.74 -6.28
C THR A 29 10.21 4.39 -7.63
N GLY A 30 9.39 4.08 -8.64
CA GLY A 30 9.67 4.37 -10.04
C GLY A 30 8.52 5.03 -10.80
N LYS A 31 8.72 5.14 -12.11
CA LYS A 31 7.80 5.81 -13.04
C LYS A 31 6.40 5.22 -13.03
N ALA A 32 6.26 3.89 -12.92
CA ALA A 32 4.95 3.25 -12.89
C ALA A 32 4.10 3.72 -11.70
N GLY A 33 4.71 3.99 -10.54
CA GLY A 33 3.99 4.53 -9.38
C GLY A 33 3.44 5.93 -9.61
N ILE A 34 4.27 6.82 -10.17
CA ILE A 34 3.85 8.19 -10.51
C ILE A 34 2.78 8.17 -11.60
N MET A 35 2.95 7.33 -12.62
CA MET A 35 1.98 7.12 -13.69
C MET A 35 0.60 6.78 -13.12
N LEU A 36 0.52 5.85 -12.16
CA LEU A 36 -0.74 5.50 -11.51
C LEU A 36 -1.38 6.70 -10.80
N SER A 37 -0.59 7.41 -9.99
CA SER A 37 -1.07 8.60 -9.28
C SER A 37 -1.54 9.68 -10.25
N LEU A 38 -0.82 9.93 -11.35
CA LEU A 38 -1.20 10.92 -12.35
C LEU A 38 -2.50 10.56 -13.09
N TYR A 39 -2.72 9.29 -13.44
CA TYR A 39 -4.00 8.86 -14.03
C TYR A 39 -5.19 9.10 -13.08
N GLU A 40 -5.00 8.83 -11.79
CA GLU A 40 -6.02 9.06 -10.77
C GLU A 40 -6.27 10.55 -10.54
N VAL A 41 -5.20 11.35 -10.50
CA VAL A 41 -5.23 12.80 -10.41
C VAL A 41 -5.93 13.43 -11.62
N SER A 42 -5.70 12.92 -12.84
CA SER A 42 -6.28 13.47 -14.07
C SER A 42 -7.81 13.39 -14.09
N GLN A 43 -8.39 12.45 -13.33
CA GLN A 43 -9.85 12.35 -13.18
C GLN A 43 -10.46 13.53 -12.42
N ILE A 44 -9.66 14.23 -11.61
CA ILE A 44 -10.11 15.35 -10.77
C ILE A 44 -9.62 16.68 -11.35
N ASP A 45 -8.32 16.81 -11.64
CA ASP A 45 -7.67 18.07 -12.05
C ASP A 45 -7.96 18.45 -13.52
N LYS A 46 -8.35 17.49 -14.36
CA LYS A 46 -8.79 17.67 -15.77
C LYS A 46 -7.80 18.37 -16.72
N ARG A 47 -6.63 18.86 -16.27
CA ARG A 47 -5.57 19.33 -17.16
C ARG A 47 -5.07 18.19 -18.04
N GLU A 48 -5.07 18.41 -19.35
CA GLU A 48 -4.70 17.41 -20.36
C GLU A 48 -3.26 16.91 -20.19
N ILE A 49 -2.33 17.83 -19.88
CA ILE A 49 -0.91 17.53 -19.62
C ILE A 49 -0.69 16.42 -18.59
N ILE A 50 -1.60 16.26 -17.62
CA ILE A 50 -1.50 15.22 -16.58
C ILE A 50 -1.70 13.84 -17.20
N LYS A 51 -2.74 13.70 -18.04
CA LYS A 51 -3.06 12.44 -18.71
C LYS A 51 -2.00 12.12 -19.77
N GLU A 52 -1.55 13.13 -20.51
CA GLU A 52 -0.46 12.98 -21.49
C GLU A 52 0.83 12.50 -20.80
N THR A 53 1.23 13.16 -19.71
CA THR A 53 2.43 12.77 -18.95
C THR A 53 2.30 11.35 -18.38
N ALA A 54 1.14 10.98 -17.84
CA ALA A 54 0.91 9.61 -17.39
C ALA A 54 1.10 8.59 -18.53
N PHE A 55 0.60 8.91 -19.72
CA PHE A 55 0.75 8.03 -20.89
C PHE A 55 2.20 7.96 -21.42
N GLU A 56 2.94 9.08 -21.41
CA GLU A 56 4.37 9.08 -21.75
C GLU A 56 5.18 8.21 -20.78
N LEU A 57 4.96 8.35 -19.47
CA LEU A 57 5.63 7.51 -18.47
C LEU A 57 5.31 6.03 -18.66
N LEU A 58 4.06 5.69 -19.02
CA LEU A 58 3.68 4.31 -19.35
C LEU A 58 4.49 3.76 -20.53
N LYS A 59 4.60 4.52 -21.62
CA LYS A 59 5.40 4.11 -22.80
C LYS A 59 6.87 3.90 -22.43
N GLU A 60 7.43 4.80 -21.63
CA GLU A 60 8.82 4.67 -21.16
C GLU A 60 9.04 3.43 -20.28
N VAL A 61 8.10 3.13 -19.38
CA VAL A 61 8.14 1.92 -18.53
C VAL A 61 8.10 0.65 -19.39
N LEU A 62 7.23 0.61 -20.40
CA LEU A 62 7.09 -0.54 -21.31
C LEU A 62 8.29 -0.72 -22.24
N ALA A 63 8.96 0.37 -22.61
CA ALA A 63 10.17 0.31 -23.44
C ALA A 63 11.43 -0.11 -22.65
N TRP A 64 11.34 -0.18 -21.31
CA TRP A 64 12.49 -0.46 -20.46
C TRP A 64 12.87 -1.95 -20.51
N ASN A 65 14.18 -2.25 -20.61
CA ASN A 65 14.67 -3.63 -20.49
C ASN A 65 14.81 -4.03 -19.01
N ILE A 66 13.73 -4.57 -18.43
CA ILE A 66 13.63 -4.90 -17.01
C ILE A 66 14.08 -6.34 -16.78
N LYS A 67 15.07 -6.52 -15.91
CA LYS A 67 15.59 -7.85 -15.55
C LYS A 67 15.05 -8.39 -14.22
N GLU A 68 14.57 -7.51 -13.35
CA GLU A 68 14.09 -7.90 -12.03
C GLU A 68 12.62 -8.30 -12.07
N TYR A 69 12.28 -9.39 -11.40
CA TYR A 69 10.89 -9.86 -11.23
C TYR A 69 10.22 -9.29 -9.99
N SER A 70 10.87 -8.35 -9.28
CA SER A 70 10.38 -7.85 -7.99
C SER A 70 9.08 -7.04 -8.11
N PHE A 71 8.29 -7.00 -7.05
CA PHE A 71 7.10 -6.16 -6.97
C PHE A 71 7.45 -4.68 -6.84
N LYS A 72 8.46 -4.35 -6.04
CA LYS A 72 8.82 -2.95 -5.76
C LYS A 72 9.40 -2.24 -6.98
N LYS A 73 10.31 -2.90 -7.71
CA LYS A 73 11.13 -2.31 -8.77
C LYS A 73 11.00 -2.98 -10.14
N GLY A 74 10.47 -4.19 -10.18
CA GLY A 74 10.51 -5.07 -11.33
C GLY A 74 9.18 -5.29 -12.02
N LYS A 75 9.16 -6.35 -12.84
CA LYS A 75 8.04 -6.70 -13.73
C LYS A 75 6.73 -6.96 -12.98
N ALA A 76 6.76 -7.55 -11.78
CA ALA A 76 5.55 -7.87 -11.02
C ALA A 76 4.76 -6.62 -10.60
N GLY A 77 5.44 -5.56 -10.17
CA GLY A 77 4.79 -4.29 -9.86
C GLY A 77 4.21 -3.60 -11.10
N ILE A 78 4.92 -3.69 -12.22
CA ILE A 78 4.49 -3.08 -13.49
C ILE A 78 3.28 -3.80 -14.06
N ALA A 79 3.25 -5.13 -14.03
CA ALA A 79 2.09 -5.93 -14.41
C ALA A 79 0.83 -5.49 -13.63
N CYS A 80 0.98 -5.26 -12.33
CA CYS A 80 -0.09 -4.75 -11.48
C CYS A 80 -0.54 -3.33 -11.87
N ALA A 81 0.42 -2.43 -12.16
CA ALA A 81 0.11 -1.09 -12.61
C ALA A 81 -0.65 -1.10 -13.95
N LEU A 82 -0.23 -1.95 -14.89
CA LEU A 82 -0.86 -2.13 -16.19
C LEU A 82 -2.30 -2.63 -16.06
N LEU A 83 -2.51 -3.73 -15.32
CA LEU A 83 -3.85 -4.25 -15.05
C LEU A 83 -4.74 -3.19 -14.42
N TYR A 84 -4.21 -2.46 -13.44
CA TYR A 84 -4.94 -1.34 -12.86
C TYR A 84 -5.33 -0.31 -13.92
N THR A 85 -4.41 0.10 -14.80
CA THR A 85 -4.73 1.09 -15.84
C THR A 85 -5.79 0.61 -16.83
N ILE A 86 -5.78 -0.68 -17.19
CA ILE A 86 -6.73 -1.31 -18.10
C ILE A 86 -8.10 -1.44 -17.44
N GLU A 87 -8.18 -2.05 -16.26
CA GLU A 87 -9.43 -2.27 -15.51
C GLU A 87 -10.18 -0.96 -15.22
N ASN A 88 -9.46 0.15 -15.16
CA ASN A 88 -10.01 1.47 -14.87
C ASN A 88 -10.23 2.34 -16.12
N ASN A 89 -10.09 1.76 -17.31
CA ASN A 89 -10.28 2.40 -18.61
C ASN A 89 -9.40 3.65 -18.81
N PHE A 90 -8.22 3.69 -18.18
CA PHE A 90 -7.23 4.74 -18.46
C PHE A 90 -6.55 4.50 -19.81
N ILE A 91 -6.34 3.23 -20.15
CA ILE A 91 -5.86 2.75 -21.44
C ILE A 91 -6.81 1.65 -21.95
N ASN A 92 -6.88 1.50 -23.27
CA ASN A 92 -7.67 0.47 -23.93
C ASN A 92 -6.72 -0.47 -24.66
N CYS A 93 -6.31 -1.56 -24.01
CA CYS A 93 -5.46 -2.59 -24.58
C CYS A 93 -5.75 -3.95 -23.94
N ASP A 94 -5.38 -5.02 -24.64
CA ASP A 94 -5.38 -6.37 -24.07
C ASP A 94 -4.11 -6.56 -23.24
N PHE A 95 -4.27 -7.06 -22.00
CA PHE A 95 -3.15 -7.24 -21.08
C PHE A 95 -2.20 -8.34 -21.55
N ASN A 96 -2.74 -9.45 -22.08
CA ASN A 96 -1.94 -10.60 -22.50
C ASN A 96 -1.16 -10.30 -23.78
N GLU A 97 -1.74 -9.51 -24.70
CA GLU A 97 -1.02 -9.00 -25.87
C GLU A 97 0.15 -8.09 -25.48
N LEU A 98 -0.01 -7.28 -24.42
CA LEU A 98 0.97 -6.28 -24.01
C LEU A 98 2.07 -6.82 -23.08
N TYR A 99 1.73 -7.75 -22.18
CA TYR A 99 2.60 -8.15 -21.06
C TYR A 99 2.52 -9.65 -20.71
N GLY A 100 1.92 -10.47 -21.58
CA GLY A 100 1.70 -11.90 -21.32
C GLY A 100 3.00 -12.72 -21.22
N ILE A 101 4.05 -12.35 -21.96
CA ILE A 101 5.35 -13.04 -21.90
C ILE A 101 6.00 -12.80 -20.52
N GLU A 102 6.06 -11.54 -20.10
CA GLU A 102 6.57 -11.13 -18.80
C GLU A 102 5.79 -11.75 -17.65
N LEU A 103 4.46 -11.86 -17.77
CA LEU A 103 3.62 -12.55 -16.79
C LEU A 103 4.08 -13.99 -16.57
N GLN A 104 4.31 -14.75 -17.65
CA GLN A 104 4.75 -16.14 -17.57
C GLN A 104 6.15 -16.26 -16.94
N GLU A 105 7.07 -15.35 -17.26
CA GLU A 105 8.38 -15.31 -16.63
C GLU A 105 8.29 -15.08 -15.11
N ILE A 106 7.44 -14.14 -14.66
CA ILE A 106 7.23 -13.88 -13.23
C ILE A 106 6.65 -15.12 -12.54
N ILE A 107 5.67 -15.79 -13.14
CA ILE A 107 5.05 -17.01 -12.60
C ILE A 107 6.11 -18.11 -12.41
N CYS A 108 6.88 -18.40 -13.46
CA CYS A 108 7.95 -19.39 -13.39
C CYS A 108 8.99 -19.04 -12.33
N TYR A 109 9.36 -17.75 -12.23
CA TYR A 109 10.28 -17.28 -11.21
C TYR A 109 9.73 -17.56 -9.81
N ILE A 110 8.49 -17.15 -9.49
CA ILE A 110 7.91 -17.29 -8.15
C ILE A 110 7.83 -18.77 -7.73
N LYS A 111 7.41 -19.66 -8.65
CA LYS A 111 7.36 -21.11 -8.38
C LYS A 111 8.73 -21.71 -8.05
N SER A 112 9.82 -21.11 -8.55
CA SER A 112 11.19 -21.57 -8.32
C SER A 112 11.83 -21.03 -7.03
N ILE A 113 11.16 -20.10 -6.32
CA ILE A 113 11.70 -19.44 -5.14
C ILE A 113 11.92 -20.46 -4.00
N LYS A 114 13.10 -20.38 -3.37
CA LYS A 114 13.44 -21.19 -2.20
C LYS A 114 12.98 -20.51 -0.91
N ILE A 115 12.26 -21.27 -0.08
CA ILE A 115 11.63 -20.78 1.16
C ILE A 115 12.60 -19.98 2.05
N LYS A 116 13.79 -20.52 2.31
CA LYS A 116 14.76 -19.95 3.28
C LYS A 116 15.53 -18.72 2.78
N GLU A 117 15.49 -18.43 1.48
CA GLU A 117 16.31 -17.38 0.86
C GLU A 117 15.47 -16.13 0.51
N THR A 118 14.17 -16.15 0.80
CA THR A 118 13.23 -15.13 0.33
C THR A 118 13.11 -13.99 1.32
N ASN A 119 13.28 -12.75 0.83
CA ASN A 119 12.94 -11.56 1.60
C ASN A 119 11.40 -11.49 1.81
N ILE A 120 10.96 -11.33 3.06
CA ILE A 120 9.55 -11.26 3.44
C ILE A 120 8.82 -10.09 2.77
N GLU A 121 9.47 -8.94 2.62
CA GLU A 121 8.85 -7.81 1.92
C GLU A 121 8.53 -8.15 0.46
N GLU A 122 9.44 -8.91 -0.18
CA GLU A 122 9.26 -9.36 -1.55
C GLU A 122 8.20 -10.46 -1.64
N CYS A 123 8.18 -11.40 -0.70
CA CYS A 123 7.13 -12.42 -0.59
C CYS A 123 5.73 -11.79 -0.45
N ILE A 124 5.60 -10.73 0.36
CA ILE A 124 4.36 -9.96 0.48
C ILE A 124 4.02 -9.25 -0.83
N GLY A 125 5.02 -8.70 -1.51
CA GLY A 125 4.86 -8.13 -2.85
C GLY A 125 4.33 -9.15 -3.86
N TYR A 126 4.82 -10.39 -3.83
CA TYR A 126 4.31 -11.47 -4.67
C TYR A 126 2.89 -11.90 -4.32
N LEU A 127 2.49 -11.86 -3.05
CA LEU A 127 1.09 -12.06 -2.69
C LEU A 127 0.21 -10.96 -3.28
N VAL A 128 0.61 -9.70 -3.14
CA VAL A 128 -0.12 -8.57 -3.74
C VAL A 128 -0.27 -8.77 -5.25
N PHE A 129 0.84 -9.12 -5.91
CA PHE A 129 0.84 -9.44 -7.34
C PHE A 129 -0.16 -10.55 -7.67
N LEU A 130 -0.05 -11.71 -7.01
CA LEU A 130 -0.88 -12.88 -7.25
C LEU A 130 -2.38 -12.57 -7.16
N PHE A 131 -2.80 -11.83 -6.14
CA PHE A 131 -4.21 -11.44 -5.97
C PHE A 131 -4.70 -10.46 -7.05
N ASN A 132 -3.83 -9.62 -7.61
CA ASN A 132 -4.19 -8.72 -8.71
C ASN A 132 -4.32 -9.46 -10.04
N ILE A 133 -3.42 -10.40 -10.32
CA ILE A 133 -3.37 -11.17 -11.58
C ILE A 133 -4.28 -12.41 -11.59
N LYS A 134 -5.05 -12.67 -10.54
CA LYS A 134 -5.86 -13.91 -10.37
C LYS A 134 -6.71 -14.26 -11.60
N ASN A 135 -7.21 -13.26 -12.32
CA ASN A 135 -8.07 -13.46 -13.49
C ASN A 135 -7.28 -13.75 -14.78
N GLU A 136 -5.96 -13.54 -14.77
CA GLU A 136 -5.06 -13.68 -15.92
C GLU A 136 -4.27 -15.00 -15.89
N ILE A 137 -4.47 -15.83 -14.87
CA ILE A 137 -3.75 -17.10 -14.69
C ILE A 137 -4.68 -18.26 -14.42
N SER A 138 -4.15 -19.48 -14.56
CA SER A 138 -4.91 -20.69 -14.22
C SER A 138 -5.11 -20.81 -12.71
N ILE A 139 -6.18 -21.51 -12.31
CA ILE A 139 -6.45 -21.81 -10.90
C ILE A 139 -5.30 -22.63 -10.30
N ASP A 140 -4.74 -23.57 -11.06
CA ASP A 140 -3.62 -24.41 -10.63
C ASP A 140 -2.36 -23.56 -10.35
N ASP A 141 -2.02 -22.62 -11.25
CA ASP A 141 -0.91 -21.69 -11.02
C ASP A 141 -1.15 -20.82 -9.78
N PHE A 142 -2.39 -20.34 -9.60
CA PHE A 142 -2.75 -19.52 -8.46
C PHE A 142 -2.55 -20.27 -7.14
N GLU A 143 -3.09 -21.49 -7.04
CA GLU A 143 -2.98 -22.30 -5.82
C GLU A 143 -1.55 -22.75 -5.54
N GLU A 144 -0.79 -23.14 -6.57
CA GLU A 144 0.61 -23.52 -6.42
C GLU A 144 1.47 -22.37 -5.87
N ILE A 145 1.37 -21.18 -6.48
CA ILE A 145 2.11 -19.99 -6.03
C ILE A 145 1.67 -19.58 -4.63
N LEU A 146 0.36 -19.59 -4.36
CA LEU A 146 -0.17 -19.21 -3.05
C LEU A 146 0.36 -20.12 -1.93
N ASN A 147 0.44 -21.43 -2.20
CA ASN A 147 0.99 -22.39 -1.25
C ASN A 147 2.48 -22.14 -0.96
N VAL A 148 3.28 -21.81 -1.98
CA VAL A 148 4.69 -21.43 -1.80
C VAL A 148 4.81 -20.19 -0.92
N LEU A 149 4.09 -19.12 -1.25
CA LEU A 149 4.18 -17.84 -0.55
C LEU A 149 3.66 -17.91 0.89
N THR A 150 2.55 -18.60 1.11
CA THR A 150 1.98 -18.77 2.45
C THR A 150 2.87 -19.62 3.35
N SER A 151 3.53 -20.65 2.80
CA SER A 151 4.50 -21.47 3.55
C SER A 151 5.69 -20.63 4.05
N ILE A 152 6.21 -19.72 3.21
CA ILE A 152 7.29 -18.78 3.60
C ILE A 152 6.83 -17.89 4.75
N LEU A 153 5.62 -17.34 4.66
CA LEU A 153 5.11 -16.42 5.67
C LEU A 153 4.79 -17.12 6.99
N VAL A 154 4.25 -18.34 6.95
CA VAL A 154 4.02 -19.14 8.15
C VAL A 154 5.34 -19.42 8.86
N ASP A 155 6.40 -19.81 8.14
CA ASP A 155 7.74 -20.02 8.72
C ASP A 155 8.28 -18.74 9.38
N TYR A 156 8.17 -17.60 8.70
CA TYR A 156 8.60 -16.31 9.25
C TYR A 156 7.86 -15.90 10.53
N TYR A 157 6.54 -16.07 10.56
CA TYR A 157 5.72 -15.68 11.72
C TYR A 157 5.74 -16.71 12.86
N GLN A 158 6.64 -17.70 12.84
CA GLN A 158 6.95 -18.51 14.02
C GLN A 158 7.92 -17.81 14.98
N PHE A 159 8.69 -16.83 14.51
CA PHE A 159 9.68 -16.13 15.32
C PHE A 159 9.05 -14.99 16.13
N VAL A 160 9.34 -14.95 17.43
CA VAL A 160 8.95 -13.84 18.31
C VAL A 160 10.02 -12.75 18.21
N PRO A 161 9.68 -11.53 17.77
CA PRO A 161 10.63 -10.41 17.73
C PRO A 161 11.28 -10.16 19.09
N VAL A 162 12.60 -9.95 19.12
CA VAL A 162 13.35 -9.75 20.38
C VAL A 162 13.90 -8.33 20.56
N ASN A 163 13.93 -7.53 19.49
CA ASN A 163 14.44 -6.15 19.53
C ASN A 163 13.51 -5.15 18.81
N PRO A 164 13.69 -3.83 19.02
CA PRO A 164 12.82 -2.81 18.44
C PRO A 164 12.77 -2.79 16.90
N ILE A 165 13.86 -3.18 16.24
CA ILE A 165 13.93 -3.22 14.77
C ILE A 165 13.05 -4.35 14.25
N GLU A 166 13.22 -5.56 14.79
CA GLU A 166 12.38 -6.72 14.45
C GLU A 166 10.90 -6.47 14.76
N LEU A 167 10.59 -5.81 15.88
CA LEU A 167 9.21 -5.43 16.21
C LEU A 167 8.61 -4.52 15.15
N ARG A 168 9.37 -3.52 14.68
CA ARG A 168 8.93 -2.63 13.62
C ARG A 168 8.67 -3.38 12.31
N PHE A 169 9.59 -4.27 11.92
CA PHE A 169 9.42 -5.10 10.73
C PHE A 169 8.25 -6.08 10.82
N PHE A 170 8.06 -6.72 11.98
CA PHE A 170 6.94 -7.60 12.26
C PHE A 170 5.62 -6.86 12.06
N TYR A 171 5.40 -5.74 12.75
CA TYR A 171 4.12 -5.03 12.66
C TYR A 171 3.90 -4.38 11.28
N SER A 172 4.95 -3.87 10.63
CA SER A 172 4.85 -3.33 9.27
C SER A 172 4.43 -4.41 8.26
N SER A 173 5.06 -5.59 8.33
CA SER A 173 4.75 -6.73 7.46
C SER A 173 3.37 -7.31 7.76
N ALA A 174 3.02 -7.47 9.04
CA ALA A 174 1.73 -7.98 9.47
C ALA A 174 0.58 -7.05 9.06
N ALA A 175 0.79 -5.74 9.09
CA ALA A 175 -0.17 -4.77 8.59
C ALA A 175 -0.51 -5.04 7.12
N LYS A 176 0.50 -5.22 6.25
CA LYS A 176 0.32 -5.54 4.83
C LYS A 176 -0.45 -6.85 4.62
N ILE A 177 -0.14 -7.90 5.41
CA ILE A 177 -0.87 -9.18 5.35
C ILE A 177 -2.36 -8.99 5.70
N PHE A 178 -2.66 -8.25 6.77
CA PHE A 178 -4.04 -7.94 7.11
C PHE A 178 -4.72 -7.07 6.04
N THR A 179 -4.01 -6.15 5.39
CA THR A 179 -4.54 -5.39 4.24
C THR A 179 -4.94 -6.31 3.10
N ILE A 180 -4.10 -7.30 2.75
CA ILE A 180 -4.39 -8.30 1.72
C ILE A 180 -5.63 -9.10 2.12
N TYR A 181 -5.66 -9.67 3.33
CA TYR A 181 -6.83 -10.41 3.83
C TYR A 181 -8.12 -9.58 3.80
N ASN A 182 -8.03 -8.32 4.19
CA ASN A 182 -9.16 -7.39 4.19
C ASN A 182 -9.60 -6.97 2.78
N SER A 183 -8.78 -7.22 1.76
CA SER A 183 -9.10 -6.91 0.37
C SER A 183 -9.51 -8.16 -0.43
N SER A 184 -9.19 -9.37 0.05
CA SER A 184 -9.54 -10.63 -0.61
C SER A 184 -11.03 -11.01 -0.50
N PHE A 185 -11.53 -11.69 -1.52
CA PHE A 185 -12.88 -12.29 -1.55
C PHE A 185 -12.98 -13.46 -0.57
N ASP A 186 -14.20 -13.73 -0.08
CA ASP A 186 -14.44 -14.71 0.99
C ASP A 186 -13.84 -16.10 0.72
N ARG A 187 -13.83 -16.57 -0.54
CA ARG A 187 -13.28 -17.89 -0.90
C ARG A 187 -11.77 -17.97 -0.78
N ASP A 188 -11.06 -16.86 -0.91
CA ASP A 188 -9.59 -16.84 -0.92
C ASP A 188 -9.00 -16.59 0.47
N LYS A 189 -9.84 -16.23 1.45
CA LYS A 189 -9.42 -15.90 2.82
C LYS A 189 -8.83 -17.09 3.57
N TYR A 190 -9.37 -18.29 3.33
CA TYR A 190 -8.94 -19.52 3.99
C TYR A 190 -7.43 -19.75 3.85
N TYR A 191 -6.86 -19.40 2.70
CA TYR A 191 -5.43 -19.55 2.44
C TYR A 191 -4.54 -18.65 3.31
N LEU A 192 -5.06 -17.53 3.79
CA LEU A 192 -4.35 -16.60 4.67
C LEU A 192 -4.66 -16.84 6.15
N ASP A 193 -5.57 -17.75 6.49
CA ASP A 193 -5.96 -18.01 7.89
C ASP A 193 -4.77 -18.50 8.72
N ASN A 194 -3.94 -19.39 8.18
CA ASN A 194 -2.76 -19.90 8.90
C ASN A 194 -1.74 -18.78 9.19
N VAL A 195 -1.50 -17.90 8.20
CA VAL A 195 -0.58 -16.76 8.34
C VAL A 195 -1.13 -15.77 9.37
N THR A 196 -2.41 -15.39 9.26
CA THR A 196 -3.05 -14.44 10.19
C THR A 196 -3.15 -15.01 11.61
N CYS A 197 -3.42 -16.30 11.79
CA CYS A 197 -3.37 -16.96 13.09
C CYS A 197 -1.97 -16.90 13.71
N SER A 198 -0.92 -17.12 12.91
CA SER A 198 0.47 -17.02 13.39
C SER A 198 0.80 -15.60 13.85
N ILE A 199 0.43 -14.58 13.07
CA ILE A 199 0.59 -13.17 13.44
C ILE A 199 -0.12 -12.86 14.78
N ILE A 200 -1.37 -13.30 14.94
CA ILE A 200 -2.16 -13.05 16.16
C ILE A 200 -1.51 -13.71 17.37
N ASN A 201 -1.07 -14.97 17.23
CA ASN A 201 -0.40 -15.69 18.31
C ASN A 201 0.88 -14.97 18.76
N ILE A 202 1.70 -14.48 17.83
CA ILE A 202 2.91 -13.72 18.18
C ILE A 202 2.54 -12.37 18.80
N HIS A 203 1.54 -11.66 18.27
CA HIS A 203 1.08 -10.40 18.85
C HIS A 203 0.62 -10.59 20.31
N GLU A 204 -0.19 -11.61 20.60
CA GLU A 204 -0.64 -11.92 21.96
C GLU A 204 0.54 -12.27 22.90
N GLN A 205 1.57 -12.98 22.41
CA GLN A 205 2.79 -13.23 23.18
C GLN A 205 3.59 -11.95 23.45
N LEU A 206 3.65 -11.03 22.50
CA LEU A 206 4.32 -9.74 22.65
C LEU A 206 3.59 -8.86 23.69
N GLU A 207 2.26 -8.85 23.68
CA GLU A 207 1.44 -8.17 24.69
C GLU A 207 1.68 -8.74 26.10
N GLN A 208 1.76 -10.06 26.25
CA GLN A 208 2.09 -10.72 27.53
C GLN A 208 3.47 -10.34 28.05
N LYS A 209 4.41 -10.03 27.16
CA LYS A 209 5.76 -9.53 27.49
C LYS A 209 5.82 -8.02 27.66
N ALA A 210 4.68 -7.32 27.67
CA ALA A 210 4.56 -5.87 27.78
C ALA A 210 5.21 -5.07 26.63
N TYR A 211 5.37 -5.67 25.45
CA TYR A 211 5.74 -4.91 24.26
C TYR A 211 4.53 -4.14 23.73
N ILE A 212 4.73 -2.85 23.47
CA ILE A 212 3.68 -1.96 22.98
C ILE A 212 3.76 -1.86 21.45
N CYS A 213 2.67 -2.17 20.76
CA CYS A 213 2.53 -1.91 19.34
C CYS A 213 2.24 -0.42 19.10
N MET A 214 3.12 0.25 18.37
CA MET A 214 2.96 1.66 17.96
C MET A 214 2.60 1.80 16.47
N ASN A 215 2.36 0.70 15.77
CA ASN A 215 2.07 0.71 14.34
C ASN A 215 0.55 0.89 14.10
N LEU A 216 0.14 2.11 13.77
CA LEU A 216 -1.27 2.43 13.53
C LEU A 216 -1.87 1.63 12.37
N LYS A 217 -1.10 1.40 11.30
CA LYS A 217 -1.54 0.62 10.12
C LYS A 217 -1.87 -0.82 10.49
N PHE A 218 -1.04 -1.45 11.32
CA PHE A 218 -1.32 -2.77 11.89
C PHE A 218 -2.61 -2.75 12.70
N ALA A 219 -2.73 -1.83 13.66
CA ALA A 219 -3.89 -1.76 14.55
C ALA A 219 -5.21 -1.60 13.77
N PHE A 220 -5.20 -0.71 12.78
CA PHE A 220 -6.32 -0.45 11.89
C PHE A 220 -6.72 -1.70 11.07
N HIS A 221 -5.79 -2.31 10.33
CA HIS A 221 -6.12 -3.48 9.53
C HIS A 221 -6.46 -4.71 10.38
N PHE A 222 -5.86 -4.84 11.57
CA PHE A 222 -6.22 -5.87 12.53
C PHE A 222 -7.65 -5.69 13.07
N PHE A 223 -8.10 -4.45 13.28
CA PHE A 223 -9.48 -4.14 13.64
C PHE A 223 -10.48 -4.56 12.55
N HIS A 224 -10.21 -4.22 11.29
CA HIS A 224 -11.07 -4.66 10.17
C HIS A 224 -11.08 -6.18 10.00
N TYR A 225 -9.92 -6.83 10.15
CA TYR A 225 -9.84 -8.29 10.17
C TYR A 225 -10.73 -8.86 11.28
N SER A 226 -10.62 -8.32 12.49
CA SER A 226 -11.38 -8.75 13.66
C SER A 226 -12.89 -8.62 13.47
N LYS A 227 -13.33 -7.51 12.84
CA LYS A 227 -14.73 -7.31 12.44
C LYS A 227 -15.19 -8.36 11.43
N LYS A 228 -14.40 -8.60 10.38
CA LYS A 228 -14.74 -9.60 9.34
C LYS A 228 -14.86 -11.01 9.92
N CYS A 229 -13.97 -11.38 10.85
CA CYS A 229 -14.02 -12.68 11.52
C CYS A 229 -15.05 -12.75 12.66
N GLN A 230 -15.76 -11.65 12.97
CA GLN A 230 -16.78 -11.55 14.03
C GLN A 230 -16.26 -11.95 15.43
N LYS A 231 -14.95 -11.80 15.69
CA LYS A 231 -14.32 -12.17 16.97
C LYS A 231 -14.36 -11.00 17.95
N LYS A 232 -15.39 -10.94 18.80
CA LYS A 232 -15.62 -9.85 19.78
C LYS A 232 -14.38 -9.46 20.60
N ARG A 233 -13.62 -10.45 21.10
CA ARG A 233 -12.38 -10.20 21.86
C ARG A 233 -11.36 -9.40 21.04
N LEU A 234 -11.11 -9.83 19.81
CA LEU A 234 -10.11 -9.17 18.94
C LEU A 234 -10.57 -7.77 18.52
N ILE A 235 -11.88 -7.57 18.32
CA ILE A 235 -12.45 -6.24 18.02
C ILE A 235 -12.16 -5.27 19.17
N LEU A 236 -12.43 -5.67 20.42
CA LEU A 236 -12.17 -4.83 21.59
C LEU A 236 -10.67 -4.54 21.77
N ASN A 237 -9.82 -5.55 21.63
CA ASN A 237 -8.36 -5.39 21.73
C ASN A 237 -7.83 -4.41 20.68
N SER A 238 -8.19 -4.62 19.41
CA SER A 238 -7.73 -3.76 18.30
C SER A 238 -8.27 -2.33 18.40
N GLN A 239 -9.50 -2.13 18.88
CA GLN A 239 -10.02 -0.79 19.15
C GLN A 239 -9.27 -0.09 20.28
N SER A 240 -8.95 -0.80 21.37
CA SER A 240 -8.10 -0.27 22.45
C SER A 240 -6.71 0.09 21.93
N LEU A 241 -6.15 -0.72 21.03
CA LEU A 241 -4.83 -0.47 20.45
C LEU A 241 -4.83 0.81 19.60
N ILE A 242 -5.83 1.00 18.73
CA ILE A 242 -5.98 2.22 17.93
C ILE A 242 -6.05 3.45 18.84
N ASN A 243 -6.91 3.41 19.87
CA ASN A 243 -7.07 4.52 20.81
C ASN A 243 -5.75 4.85 21.54
N ASN A 244 -5.05 3.83 22.02
CA ASN A 244 -3.77 4.00 22.72
C ASN A 244 -2.71 4.60 21.80
N ILE A 245 -2.61 4.16 20.55
CA ILE A 245 -1.66 4.73 19.59
C ILE A 245 -2.00 6.19 19.34
N LEU A 246 -3.24 6.50 18.96
CA LEU A 246 -3.64 7.87 18.61
C LEU A 246 -3.51 8.85 19.78
N GLN A 247 -3.76 8.42 21.03
CA GLN A 247 -3.57 9.26 22.23
C GLN A 247 -2.10 9.58 22.53
N ASN A 248 -1.18 8.68 22.16
CA ASN A 248 0.25 8.81 22.45
C ASN A 248 1.06 9.31 21.24
N THR A 249 0.43 9.53 20.10
CA THR A 249 1.08 10.00 18.88
C THR A 249 1.63 11.41 19.06
N ILE A 250 2.96 11.56 18.97
CA ILE A 250 3.61 12.87 18.92
C ILE A 250 3.74 13.28 17.46
N ASN A 251 2.82 14.11 17.01
CA ASN A 251 2.73 14.67 15.66
C ASN A 251 4.10 15.01 15.02
N ASN A 252 4.95 15.75 15.71
CA ASN A 252 6.23 16.22 15.13
C ASN A 252 7.29 15.13 14.93
N THR A 253 7.05 13.89 15.36
CA THR A 253 7.99 12.76 15.24
C THR A 253 7.66 11.80 14.08
N MET A 254 6.48 11.92 13.46
CA MET A 254 6.09 11.07 12.34
C MET A 254 6.92 11.36 11.09
N SER A 255 7.35 10.28 10.43
CA SER A 255 7.82 10.32 9.06
C SER A 255 6.70 10.72 8.09
N ILE A 256 7.07 11.09 6.86
CA ILE A 256 6.08 11.44 5.81
C ILE A 256 5.18 10.24 5.50
N GLU A 257 5.74 9.03 5.41
CA GLU A 257 4.97 7.80 5.20
C GLU A 257 3.93 7.60 6.31
N GLU A 258 4.35 7.69 7.58
CA GLU A 258 3.45 7.51 8.73
C GLU A 258 2.36 8.58 8.77
N ALA A 259 2.68 9.82 8.38
CA ALA A 259 1.69 10.89 8.27
C ALA A 259 0.67 10.63 7.16
N ILE A 260 1.12 10.15 5.99
CA ILE A 260 0.24 9.77 4.87
C ILE A 260 -0.66 8.59 5.25
N ASP A 261 -0.11 7.56 5.87
CA ASP A 261 -0.88 6.39 6.30
C ASP A 261 -1.89 6.77 7.40
N SER A 262 -1.48 7.60 8.37
CA SER A 262 -2.36 8.11 9.43
C SER A 262 -3.51 8.94 8.85
N TYR A 263 -3.25 9.75 7.82
CA TYR A 263 -4.29 10.53 7.14
C TYR A 263 -5.42 9.63 6.64
N TYR A 264 -5.06 8.57 5.92
CA TYR A 264 -6.02 7.65 5.34
C TYR A 264 -6.76 6.85 6.40
N ILE A 265 -6.04 6.29 7.37
CA ILE A 265 -6.62 5.49 8.47
C ILE A 265 -7.64 6.30 9.24
N ILE A 266 -7.30 7.54 9.60
CA ILE A 266 -8.20 8.41 10.36
C ILE A 266 -9.44 8.75 9.53
N ASN A 267 -9.29 9.06 8.23
CA ASN A 267 -10.43 9.27 7.33
C ASN A 267 -11.36 8.05 7.22
N GLU A 268 -10.80 6.84 7.15
CA GLU A 268 -11.60 5.62 7.13
C GLU A 268 -12.32 5.37 8.46
N LEU A 269 -11.64 5.56 9.60
CA LEU A 269 -12.26 5.46 10.92
C LEU A 269 -13.41 6.46 11.09
N PHE A 270 -13.24 7.70 10.60
CA PHE A 270 -14.29 8.71 10.58
C PHE A 270 -15.56 8.29 9.82
N LYS A 271 -15.43 7.50 8.75
CA LYS A 271 -16.58 6.96 8.01
C LYS A 271 -17.33 5.89 8.80
N GLU A 272 -16.64 5.16 9.68
CA GLU A 272 -17.20 4.06 10.45
C GLU A 272 -17.72 4.45 11.85
N GLU A 273 -17.17 5.50 12.46
CA GLU A 273 -17.48 5.89 13.85
C GLU A 273 -18.62 6.89 13.99
N LYS A 274 -19.41 6.73 15.07
CA LYS A 274 -20.51 7.66 15.42
C LYS A 274 -20.03 8.95 16.10
N ASN A 275 -18.79 9.01 16.61
CA ASN A 275 -18.26 10.18 17.31
C ASN A 275 -16.91 10.65 16.72
N PRO A 276 -16.94 11.33 15.57
CA PRO A 276 -15.74 11.72 14.84
C PRO A 276 -14.79 12.62 15.68
N PHE A 277 -15.32 13.41 16.60
CA PHE A 277 -14.58 14.53 17.20
C PHE A 277 -13.38 14.16 18.09
N GLN A 278 -13.21 12.88 18.46
CA GLN A 278 -12.10 12.46 19.33
C GLN A 278 -10.70 12.67 18.68
N PHE A 279 -10.60 12.65 17.35
CA PHE A 279 -9.33 12.72 16.62
C PHE A 279 -9.22 13.93 15.67
N GLU A 280 -10.12 14.90 15.79
CA GLU A 280 -10.15 16.09 14.93
C GLU A 280 -8.83 16.88 14.95
N HIS A 281 -8.12 16.88 16.08
CA HIS A 281 -6.82 17.54 16.23
C HIS A 281 -5.73 16.89 15.36
N ILE A 282 -5.72 15.55 15.24
CA ILE A 282 -4.78 14.81 14.41
C ILE A 282 -5.12 15.08 12.94
N TYR A 283 -6.41 15.00 12.58
CA TYR A 283 -6.87 15.30 11.23
C TYR A 283 -6.48 16.72 10.77
N LYS A 284 -6.77 17.75 11.58
CA LYS A 284 -6.39 19.14 11.28
C LYS A 284 -4.88 19.31 11.16
N TRP A 285 -4.12 18.63 12.00
CA TRP A 285 -2.67 18.67 11.91
C TRP A 285 -2.16 18.00 10.63
N ILE A 286 -2.69 16.84 10.26
CA ILE A 286 -2.32 16.15 9.02
C ILE A 286 -2.72 16.99 7.78
N ASP A 287 -3.91 17.57 7.74
CA ASP A 287 -4.31 18.49 6.67
C ASP A 287 -3.35 19.69 6.57
N SER A 288 -2.87 20.19 7.73
CA SER A 288 -1.88 21.25 7.77
C SER A 288 -0.50 20.80 7.26
N LEU A 289 -0.14 19.52 7.38
CA LEU A 289 1.13 18.98 6.88
C LEU A 289 1.20 18.96 5.36
N PHE A 290 0.08 18.68 4.68
CA PHE A 290 0.04 18.54 3.22
C PHE A 290 -0.15 19.88 2.48
N THR A 291 0.19 20.99 3.12
CA THR A 291 0.55 22.22 2.40
C THR A 291 1.96 22.06 1.82
N CYS A 292 2.18 22.53 0.59
CA CYS A 292 3.49 22.39 -0.05
C CYS A 292 4.61 23.04 0.76
N GLU A 293 4.31 24.18 1.40
CA GLU A 293 5.24 24.87 2.28
C GLU A 293 5.70 23.98 3.44
N ASN A 294 4.81 23.20 4.06
CA ASN A 294 5.17 22.30 5.15
C ASN A 294 5.85 21.01 4.70
N LEU A 295 5.47 20.44 3.54
CA LEU A 295 6.17 19.28 2.97
C LEU A 295 7.62 19.63 2.59
N ILE A 296 7.82 20.81 2.00
CA ILE A 296 9.14 21.30 1.59
C ILE A 296 9.95 21.77 2.81
N ASN A 297 9.36 22.48 3.77
CA ASN A 297 10.05 22.96 4.97
C ASN A 297 10.34 21.82 5.98
N LYS A 298 9.55 20.75 6.05
CA LYS A 298 9.96 19.56 6.82
C LYS A 298 11.10 18.80 6.16
N GLN A 299 11.31 18.96 4.86
CA GLN A 299 12.48 18.42 4.19
C GLN A 299 13.76 19.17 4.57
N SER A 300 13.68 20.45 4.97
CA SER A 300 14.83 21.18 5.56
C SER A 300 15.07 20.83 7.04
N LEU A 301 14.09 20.24 7.73
CA LEU A 301 14.23 19.62 9.07
C LEU A 301 14.66 18.14 9.02
N LEU A 302 14.53 17.47 7.88
CA LEU A 302 15.00 16.11 7.62
C LEU A 302 16.35 16.13 6.90
N ASN A 303 17.42 16.38 7.65
CA ASN A 303 18.72 15.83 7.27
C ASN A 303 18.54 14.31 7.07
N GLN A 304 18.72 13.85 5.82
CA GLN A 304 18.74 12.45 5.35
C GLN A 304 17.45 11.85 4.71
N GLY A 305 16.60 12.65 4.05
CA GLY A 305 15.57 12.13 3.12
C GLY A 305 15.88 12.46 1.66
N LYS A 306 16.51 11.54 0.92
CA LYS A 306 16.80 11.71 -0.52
C LYS A 306 15.50 12.03 -1.27
N LEU A 307 15.50 13.05 -2.13
CA LEU A 307 14.39 13.42 -3.03
C LEU A 307 13.64 12.20 -3.60
N SER A 308 14.35 11.12 -3.91
CA SER A 308 13.81 9.83 -4.33
C SER A 308 12.66 9.27 -3.47
N SER A 309 12.63 9.49 -2.15
CA SER A 309 11.52 9.01 -1.31
C SER A 309 10.25 9.85 -1.51
N LEU A 310 10.38 11.16 -1.67
CA LEU A 310 9.25 12.05 -1.94
C LEU A 310 8.58 11.79 -3.29
N VAL A 311 9.36 11.36 -4.29
CA VAL A 311 8.85 11.03 -5.63
C VAL A 311 8.43 9.55 -5.74
N SER A 312 8.36 8.81 -4.63
CA SER A 312 7.97 7.39 -4.63
C SER A 312 6.48 7.19 -4.31
N LEU A 313 5.87 6.16 -4.88
CA LEU A 313 4.54 5.69 -4.51
C LEU A 313 4.53 4.99 -3.14
N GLU A 314 5.68 4.54 -2.65
CA GLU A 314 5.78 3.86 -1.36
C GLU A 314 5.67 4.82 -0.17
N TYR A 315 6.29 6.00 -0.27
CA TYR A 315 6.48 6.90 0.87
C TYR A 315 6.07 8.35 0.62
N GLY A 316 5.86 8.74 -0.64
CA GLY A 316 5.94 10.13 -1.06
C GLY A 316 4.62 10.76 -1.51
N ILE A 317 4.77 11.88 -2.22
CA ILE A 317 3.66 12.68 -2.78
C ILE A 317 2.77 11.84 -3.70
N PRO A 318 3.28 10.95 -4.57
CA PRO A 318 2.43 10.07 -5.38
C PRO A 318 1.46 9.23 -4.53
N LYS A 319 1.91 8.67 -3.40
CA LYS A 319 1.06 7.91 -2.46
C LYS A 319 -0.07 8.76 -1.91
N PHE A 320 0.30 9.93 -1.38
CA PHE A 320 -0.66 10.87 -0.80
C PHE A 320 -1.74 11.28 -1.80
N MET A 321 -1.33 11.65 -3.02
CA MET A 321 -2.25 12.08 -4.07
C MET A 321 -3.16 10.93 -4.50
N LEU A 322 -2.63 9.72 -4.63
CA LEU A 322 -3.40 8.52 -4.95
C LEU A 322 -4.48 8.25 -3.88
N MET A 323 -4.09 8.22 -2.60
CA MET A 323 -5.01 8.01 -1.48
C MET A 323 -6.10 9.09 -1.42
N ARG A 324 -5.74 10.36 -1.67
CA ARG A 324 -6.70 11.46 -1.69
C ARG A 324 -7.72 11.31 -2.82
N CYS A 325 -7.27 10.88 -4.01
CA CYS A 325 -8.17 10.54 -5.11
C CYS A 325 -9.13 9.40 -4.73
N MET A 326 -8.64 8.36 -4.04
CA MET A 326 -9.46 7.24 -3.59
C MET A 326 -10.52 7.64 -2.56
N LEU A 327 -10.14 8.44 -1.54
CA LEU A 327 -11.07 8.90 -0.52
C LEU A 327 -12.22 9.72 -1.12
N ASN A 328 -11.93 10.53 -2.16
CA ASN A 328 -12.96 11.24 -2.92
C ASN A 328 -13.81 10.30 -3.79
N LYS A 329 -13.23 9.22 -4.33
CA LYS A 329 -13.90 8.25 -5.22
C LYS A 329 -14.75 7.20 -4.50
N GLU A 330 -14.47 6.84 -3.25
CA GLU A 330 -15.33 5.93 -2.48
C GLU A 330 -16.72 6.54 -2.20
N MET A 331 -16.88 7.86 -2.32
CA MET A 331 -18.20 8.50 -2.38
C MET A 331 -18.95 8.22 -3.70
N ILE A 332 -18.29 7.64 -4.71
CA ILE A 332 -18.78 7.53 -6.10
C ILE A 332 -18.77 6.08 -6.63
N LEU A 333 -17.81 5.19 -6.28
CA LEU A 333 -17.74 3.82 -6.81
C LEU A 333 -17.20 2.79 -5.79
N LYS A 334 -17.85 1.62 -5.70
CA LYS A 334 -17.73 0.66 -4.58
C LYS A 334 -16.73 -0.50 -4.72
N ASN A 335 -16.05 -0.70 -5.86
CA ASN A 335 -15.21 -1.89 -6.08
C ASN A 335 -13.98 -1.57 -6.92
N ARG A 336 -12.80 -1.47 -6.30
CA ARG A 336 -11.51 -1.50 -7.04
C ARG A 336 -10.46 -2.28 -6.23
N LYS A 337 -9.70 -3.15 -6.92
CA LYS A 337 -8.58 -3.98 -6.41
C LYS A 337 -7.39 -3.17 -5.85
N MET A 338 -7.43 -1.85 -5.99
CA MET A 338 -6.33 -0.93 -5.69
C MET A 338 -5.98 -0.81 -4.19
N LYS A 339 -6.84 -1.29 -3.28
CA LYS A 339 -6.55 -1.37 -1.83
C LYS A 339 -5.34 -2.27 -1.52
N LEU A 340 -4.93 -3.12 -2.46
CA LEU A 340 -3.77 -3.99 -2.32
C LEU A 340 -2.42 -3.26 -2.53
N PHE A 341 -2.42 -2.06 -3.12
CA PHE A 341 -1.20 -1.30 -3.43
C PHE A 341 -0.77 -0.32 -2.33
N ILE A 342 -1.61 -0.08 -1.32
CA ILE A 342 -1.47 1.04 -0.38
C ILE A 342 -1.15 0.59 1.04
#